data_AF-A0AAU7GH99-F1
#
_entry.id   AF-A0AAU7GH99-F1
#
_cell.length_a   1.000
_cell.length_b   1.000
_cell.length_c   1.000
_cell.angle_alpha   90.00
_cell.angle_beta   90.00
_cell.angle_gamma   90.00
#
_symmetry.space_group_name_H-M   'P 1'
#
loop_
_entity.id
_entity.type
_entity.pdbx_description
1 polymer ?
#
loop_
_entity_poly.entity_id
_entity_poly.type
_entity_poly.pdbx_seq_one_letter_code
_entity_poly.pdbx_strand_id
1 'polypeptide(L)'
;MKAPDFFLHLRDGQRILVDVKDVQLQEPSLEKLIKFGSAEVKRMQRFGEMYGAEVFIAIYIADFPMWLLVSGNDLVEGPGGGYRISVRDAIFKNKLAMIGDQSIGVRAPLEASFLPAPGTPTGINEEGEAPFTIGAVHLYSGGTLVTSPEARRIVWFFMMYGGWEQDEHVMAVDGRVTELRWTSSPPEESRQGFGIVGSLSSMYSRLFESSTNGPRGYTALDLNVEPGTLITLLPHDFRDDELPLWRFTLVPTNPEDGEK
;
A
#
# COMPACT_ATOMS: atom_id res chain seq x y z
N MET A 1 -26.23 0.94 20.25
CA MET A 1 -25.56 -0.30 19.80
C MET A 1 -24.73 0.07 18.58
N LYS A 2 -23.40 -0.14 18.57
CA LYS A 2 -22.57 0.14 17.38
C LYS A 2 -22.61 -1.07 16.44
N ALA A 3 -23.07 -0.85 15.21
CA ALA A 3 -23.00 -1.84 14.13
C ALA A 3 -21.53 -2.02 13.68
N PRO A 4 -21.18 -3.14 13.04
CA PRO A 4 -19.90 -3.29 12.35
C PRO A 4 -19.69 -2.17 11.32
N ASP A 5 -18.43 -1.80 11.08
CA ASP A 5 -18.10 -0.69 10.19
C ASP A 5 -18.46 -1.00 8.73
N PHE A 6 -18.29 -2.27 8.30
CA PHE A 6 -18.66 -2.72 6.97
C PHE A 6 -19.41 -4.06 6.96
N PHE A 7 -20.31 -4.21 6.00
CA PHE A 7 -20.94 -5.47 5.62
C PHE A 7 -20.72 -5.69 4.12
N LEU A 8 -19.93 -6.69 3.77
CA LEU A 8 -19.47 -6.94 2.40
C LEU A 8 -20.09 -8.23 1.87
N HIS A 9 -20.56 -8.16 0.62
CA HIS A 9 -20.97 -9.33 -0.16
C HIS A 9 -19.89 -9.57 -1.22
N LEU A 10 -19.19 -10.70 -1.10
CA LEU A 10 -18.10 -11.06 -1.99
C LEU A 10 -18.63 -11.75 -3.26
N ARG A 11 -17.82 -11.74 -4.32
CA ARG A 11 -18.21 -12.30 -5.63
C ARG A 11 -18.47 -13.80 -5.60
N ASP A 12 -17.85 -14.51 -4.67
CA ASP A 12 -18.04 -15.95 -4.43
C ASP A 12 -19.29 -16.26 -3.60
N GLY A 13 -20.06 -15.24 -3.20
CA GLY A 13 -21.28 -15.36 -2.42
C GLY A 13 -21.07 -15.30 -0.90
N GLN A 14 -19.82 -15.24 -0.43
CA GLN A 14 -19.53 -15.07 1.00
C GLN A 14 -20.03 -13.70 1.49
N ARG A 15 -20.50 -13.69 2.74
CA ARG A 15 -20.93 -12.47 3.44
C ARG A 15 -20.01 -12.28 4.63
N ILE A 16 -19.39 -11.11 4.72
CA ILE A 16 -18.48 -10.80 5.82
C ILE A 16 -18.85 -9.48 6.49
N LEU A 17 -18.75 -9.45 7.82
CA LEU A 17 -18.83 -8.25 8.63
C LEU A 17 -17.44 -7.86 9.08
N VAL A 18 -17.08 -6.59 8.91
CA VAL A 18 -15.74 -6.09 9.24
C VAL A 18 -15.87 -4.94 10.23
N ASP A 19 -15.14 -5.02 11.33
CA ASP A 19 -14.88 -3.86 12.20
C ASP A 19 -13.43 -3.44 12.01
N VAL A 20 -13.19 -2.12 11.97
CA VAL A 20 -11.88 -1.54 11.67
C VAL A 20 -11.19 -1.11 12.95
N LYS A 21 -9.90 -1.40 13.03
CA LYS A 21 -9.03 -1.06 14.15
C LYS A 21 -7.75 -0.43 13.65
N ASP A 22 -7.44 0.73 14.20
CA ASP A 22 -6.12 1.35 14.12
C ASP A 22 -5.34 0.98 15.38
N VAL A 23 -4.14 0.43 15.20
CA VAL A 23 -3.31 -0.11 16.27
C VAL A 23 -1.94 0.53 16.22
N GLN A 24 -1.59 1.20 17.31
CA GLN A 24 -0.24 1.62 17.61
C GLN A 24 0.39 0.65 18.61
N LEU A 25 1.54 0.11 18.25
CA LEU A 25 2.36 -0.72 19.11
C LEU A 25 3.27 0.20 19.93
N GLN A 26 3.20 0.12 21.26
CA GLN A 26 4.16 0.84 22.12
C GLN A 26 5.62 0.48 21.81
N GLU A 27 5.84 -0.71 21.24
CA GLU A 27 7.14 -1.22 20.80
C GLU A 27 6.91 -2.12 19.57
N PRO A 28 7.53 -1.83 18.41
CA PRO A 28 7.37 -2.62 17.19
C PRO A 28 7.97 -4.02 17.35
N SER A 29 7.11 -5.04 17.51
CA SER A 29 7.53 -6.44 17.65
C SER A 29 6.47 -7.38 17.09
N LEU A 30 6.92 -8.41 16.38
CA LEU A 30 6.05 -9.47 15.85
C LEU A 30 5.37 -10.28 16.97
N GLU A 31 5.96 -10.32 18.17
CA GLU A 31 5.38 -11.03 19.33
C GLU A 31 4.36 -10.19 20.09
N LYS A 32 4.19 -8.92 19.73
CA LYS A 32 3.27 -8.04 20.43
C LYS A 32 1.84 -8.52 20.24
N LEU A 33 1.08 -8.52 21.33
CA LEU A 33 -0.32 -8.92 21.34
C LEU A 33 -1.23 -7.72 21.10
N ILE A 34 -2.04 -7.82 20.05
CA ILE A 34 -3.17 -6.93 19.78
C ILE A 34 -4.35 -7.44 20.62
N LYS A 35 -4.99 -6.56 21.39
CA LYS A 35 -6.03 -6.93 22.36
C LYS A 35 -7.38 -6.36 21.96
N PHE A 36 -8.43 -7.16 22.15
CA PHE A 36 -9.81 -6.80 21.87
C PHE A 36 -10.69 -7.05 23.10
N GLY A 37 -11.70 -6.19 23.30
CA GLY A 37 -12.61 -6.32 24.43
C GLY A 37 -13.54 -7.52 24.28
N SER A 38 -13.81 -8.25 25.37
CA SER A 38 -14.75 -9.39 25.36
C SER A 38 -16.12 -9.00 24.84
N ALA A 39 -16.64 -7.87 25.34
CA ALA A 39 -17.96 -7.37 24.97
C ALA A 39 -18.03 -6.94 23.51
N GLU A 40 -16.90 -6.53 22.91
CA GLU A 40 -16.81 -6.13 21.51
C GLU A 40 -16.86 -7.33 20.57
N VAL A 41 -15.94 -8.30 20.76
CA VAL A 41 -15.88 -9.51 19.93
C VAL A 41 -17.18 -10.29 19.99
N LYS A 42 -17.73 -10.51 21.21
CA LYS A 42 -19.02 -11.19 21.38
C LYS A 42 -20.18 -10.45 20.71
N ARG A 43 -20.10 -9.12 20.59
CA ARG A 43 -21.12 -8.34 19.90
C ARG A 43 -21.04 -8.57 18.39
N MET A 44 -19.83 -8.54 17.84
CA MET A 44 -19.61 -8.80 16.41
C MET A 44 -20.04 -10.22 16.03
N GLN A 45 -19.72 -11.23 16.86
CA GLN A 45 -20.19 -12.60 16.68
C GLN A 45 -21.72 -12.70 16.59
N ARG A 46 -22.46 -12.04 17.50
CA ARG A 46 -23.93 -11.98 17.44
C ARG A 46 -24.46 -11.30 16.17
N PHE A 47 -23.78 -10.27 15.67
CA PHE A 47 -24.12 -9.69 14.37
C PHE A 47 -23.86 -10.69 13.24
N GLY A 48 -22.73 -11.39 13.24
CA GLY A 48 -22.44 -12.45 12.27
C GLY A 48 -23.54 -13.51 12.22
N GLU A 49 -23.95 -14.02 13.37
CA GLU A 49 -25.04 -14.99 13.48
C GLU A 49 -26.37 -14.45 12.92
N MET A 50 -26.73 -13.20 13.25
CA MET A 50 -27.97 -12.57 12.81
C MET A 50 -28.03 -12.38 11.28
N TYR A 51 -26.91 -12.05 10.66
CA TYR A 51 -26.83 -11.74 9.23
C TYR A 51 -26.33 -12.91 8.37
N GLY A 52 -25.99 -14.05 8.99
CA GLY A 52 -25.41 -15.20 8.31
C GLY A 52 -24.07 -14.83 7.66
N ALA A 53 -23.22 -14.12 8.40
CA ALA A 53 -21.97 -13.55 7.90
C ALA A 53 -20.79 -13.93 8.80
N GLU A 54 -19.64 -14.20 8.21
CA GLU A 54 -18.40 -14.39 8.97
C GLU A 54 -17.89 -13.03 9.48
N VAL A 55 -17.31 -13.05 10.67
CA VAL A 55 -16.85 -11.85 11.35
C VAL A 55 -15.35 -11.70 11.18
N PHE A 56 -14.93 -10.54 10.72
CA PHE A 56 -13.54 -10.16 10.53
C PHE A 56 -13.20 -8.86 11.24
N ILE A 57 -11.92 -8.69 11.55
CA ILE A 57 -11.34 -7.45 12.04
C ILE A 57 -10.30 -7.00 11.02
N ALA A 58 -10.48 -5.80 10.47
CA ALA A 58 -9.47 -5.14 9.66
C ALA A 58 -8.58 -4.31 10.60
N ILE A 59 -7.29 -4.65 10.64
CA ILE A 59 -6.31 -4.06 11.55
C ILE A 59 -5.30 -3.29 10.71
N TYR A 60 -5.22 -1.98 10.92
CA TYR A 60 -4.09 -1.17 10.49
C TYR A 60 -3.07 -1.11 11.62
N ILE A 61 -1.81 -1.44 11.33
CA ILE A 61 -0.72 -1.30 12.29
C ILE A 61 0.15 -0.12 11.86
N ALA A 62 0.13 0.99 12.59
CA ALA A 62 0.84 2.20 12.16
C ALA A 62 2.36 2.01 12.15
N ASP A 63 2.92 1.25 13.10
CA ASP A 63 4.36 0.97 13.21
C ASP A 63 4.90 0.07 12.10
N PHE A 64 4.01 -0.68 11.45
CA PHE A 64 4.30 -1.49 10.27
C PHE A 64 3.21 -1.14 9.26
N PRO A 65 3.31 -0.06 8.46
CA PRO A 65 2.18 0.56 7.75
C PRO A 65 1.51 -0.40 6.76
N MET A 66 0.65 -1.26 7.32
CA MET A 66 0.15 -2.49 6.72
C MET A 66 -1.24 -2.75 7.26
N TRP A 67 -2.08 -3.25 6.37
CA TRP A 67 -3.39 -3.78 6.72
C TRP A 67 -3.31 -5.28 6.91
N LEU A 68 -4.14 -5.78 7.84
CA LEU A 68 -4.40 -7.19 8.05
C LEU A 68 -5.90 -7.40 8.16
N LEU A 69 -6.41 -8.50 7.60
CA LEU A 69 -7.80 -8.92 7.77
C LEU A 69 -7.81 -10.28 8.46
N VAL A 70 -8.29 -10.33 9.70
CA VAL A 70 -8.22 -11.52 10.54
C VAL A 70 -9.63 -11.99 10.92
N SER A 71 -9.90 -13.30 10.86
CA SER A 71 -11.19 -13.85 11.28
C SER A 71 -11.35 -13.70 12.80
N GLY A 72 -12.56 -13.41 13.27
CA GLY A 72 -12.86 -13.40 14.70
C GLY A 72 -12.60 -14.75 15.37
N ASN A 73 -12.65 -15.85 14.59
CA ASN A 73 -12.36 -17.21 15.05
C ASN A 73 -10.86 -17.47 15.24
N ASP A 74 -9.99 -16.63 14.69
CA ASP A 74 -8.55 -16.75 14.83
C ASP A 74 -8.00 -16.14 16.12
N LEU A 75 -8.84 -15.40 16.85
CA LEU A 75 -8.48 -14.77 18.11
C LEU A 75 -8.40 -15.81 19.23
N VAL A 76 -7.41 -15.67 20.10
CA VAL A 76 -7.29 -16.48 21.32
C VAL A 76 -7.83 -15.72 22.52
N GLU A 77 -8.45 -16.44 23.46
CA GLU A 77 -8.83 -15.83 24.73
C GLU A 77 -7.59 -15.39 25.52
N GLY A 78 -7.69 -14.21 26.12
CA GLY A 78 -6.71 -13.62 27.00
C GLY A 78 -7.12 -13.72 28.47
N PRO A 79 -6.17 -13.53 29.40
CA PRO A 79 -6.49 -13.38 30.81
C PRO A 79 -7.54 -12.28 31.04
N GLY A 80 -8.55 -12.55 31.87
CA GLY A 80 -9.65 -11.61 32.12
C GLY A 80 -10.78 -11.63 31.08
N GLY A 81 -10.79 -12.61 30.17
CA GLY A 81 -11.92 -12.88 29.25
C GLY A 81 -11.96 -12.01 28.00
N GLY A 82 -10.93 -11.19 27.76
CA GLY A 82 -10.72 -10.49 26.49
C GLY A 82 -10.17 -11.41 25.41
N TYR A 83 -9.99 -10.90 24.21
CA TYR A 83 -9.43 -11.64 23.08
C TYR A 83 -8.11 -11.00 22.63
N ARG A 84 -7.26 -11.78 21.97
CA ARG A 84 -5.97 -11.29 21.47
C ARG A 84 -5.47 -12.08 20.27
N ILE A 85 -4.55 -11.49 19.53
CA ILE A 85 -3.74 -12.16 18.50
C ILE A 85 -2.34 -11.52 18.51
N SER A 86 -1.29 -12.29 18.23
CA SER A 86 0.04 -11.70 18.03
C SER A 86 0.13 -11.03 16.65
N VAL A 87 1.00 -10.04 16.48
CA VAL A 87 1.25 -9.44 15.15
C VAL A 87 1.69 -10.52 14.16
N ARG A 88 2.58 -11.43 14.59
CA ARG A 88 3.03 -12.59 13.82
C ARG A 88 1.85 -13.43 13.33
N ASP A 89 0.97 -13.86 14.22
CA ASP A 89 -0.17 -14.71 13.86
C ASP A 89 -1.17 -13.97 12.96
N ALA A 90 -1.36 -12.68 13.20
CA ALA A 90 -2.23 -11.84 12.36
C ALA A 90 -1.70 -11.73 10.93
N ILE A 91 -0.38 -11.64 10.75
CA ILE A 91 0.28 -11.68 9.43
C ILE A 91 0.07 -13.04 8.76
N PHE A 92 0.35 -14.14 9.46
CA PHE A 92 0.19 -15.49 8.90
C PHE A 92 -1.26 -15.85 8.55
N LYS A 93 -2.22 -15.26 9.27
CA LYS A 93 -3.65 -15.49 9.08
C LYS A 93 -4.34 -14.40 8.27
N ASN A 94 -3.57 -13.48 7.68
CA ASN A 94 -4.09 -12.37 6.92
C ASN A 94 -4.91 -12.85 5.71
N LYS A 95 -6.16 -12.40 5.63
CA LYS A 95 -7.11 -12.75 4.57
C LYS A 95 -7.44 -11.61 3.62
N LEU A 96 -6.65 -10.53 3.57
CA LEU A 96 -6.91 -9.39 2.68
C LEU A 96 -6.99 -9.78 1.19
N ALA A 97 -6.34 -10.87 0.79
CA ALA A 97 -6.51 -11.47 -0.54
C ALA A 97 -7.97 -11.75 -0.90
N MET A 98 -8.83 -12.07 0.08
CA MET A 98 -10.28 -12.29 -0.13
C MET A 98 -11.00 -11.05 -0.67
N ILE A 99 -10.48 -9.85 -0.37
CA ILE A 99 -11.01 -8.58 -0.86
C ILE A 99 -10.13 -7.95 -1.94
N GLY A 100 -9.22 -8.74 -2.53
CA GLY A 100 -8.44 -8.36 -3.71
C GLY A 100 -7.10 -7.69 -3.41
N ASP A 101 -6.61 -7.71 -2.16
CA ASP A 101 -5.28 -7.17 -1.87
C ASP A 101 -4.17 -8.04 -2.48
N GLN A 102 -3.12 -7.38 -2.95
CA GLN A 102 -1.97 -8.01 -3.59
C GLN A 102 -0.71 -7.25 -3.22
N SER A 103 0.39 -7.96 -2.99
CA SER A 103 1.72 -7.34 -2.99
C SER A 103 2.23 -7.25 -4.42
N ILE A 104 2.70 -6.07 -4.80
CA ILE A 104 3.14 -5.77 -6.15
C ILE A 104 4.66 -5.67 -6.17
N GLY A 105 5.28 -6.31 -7.17
CA GLY A 105 6.68 -6.17 -7.48
C GLY A 105 6.91 -5.64 -8.89
N VAL A 106 7.94 -4.81 -9.04
CA VAL A 106 8.33 -4.18 -10.31
C VAL A 106 9.85 -4.21 -10.47
N ARG A 107 10.34 -3.97 -11.69
CA ARG A 107 11.78 -3.79 -11.92
C ARG A 107 12.23 -2.50 -11.25
N ALA A 108 13.24 -2.62 -10.40
CA ALA A 108 13.86 -1.50 -9.71
C ALA A 108 15.06 -0.95 -10.52
N PRO A 109 15.38 0.34 -10.38
CA PRO A 109 14.58 1.38 -9.72
C PRO A 109 13.39 1.82 -10.59
N LEU A 110 12.45 2.54 -9.98
CA LEU A 110 11.52 3.39 -10.72
C LEU A 110 12.09 4.80 -10.79
N GLU A 111 12.08 5.44 -11.96
CA GLU A 111 12.66 6.77 -12.14
C GLU A 111 11.70 7.72 -12.86
N ALA A 112 11.69 8.98 -12.45
CA ALA A 112 11.07 10.08 -13.16
C ALA A 112 12.16 11.10 -13.52
N SER A 113 12.37 11.26 -14.83
CA SER A 113 13.32 12.19 -15.42
C SER A 113 12.57 13.41 -15.94
N PHE A 114 12.77 14.54 -15.29
CA PHE A 114 12.22 15.83 -15.67
C PHE A 114 13.25 16.55 -16.53
N LEU A 115 12.85 16.92 -17.74
CA LEU A 115 13.72 17.57 -18.72
C LEU A 115 13.30 19.04 -18.90
N PRO A 116 14.25 19.98 -19.08
CA PRO A 116 13.93 21.37 -19.26
C PRO A 116 13.22 21.62 -20.59
N ALA A 117 12.29 22.57 -20.59
CA ALA A 117 11.63 23.02 -21.80
C ALA A 117 12.64 23.69 -22.74
N PRO A 118 12.63 23.35 -24.05
CA PRO A 118 13.53 23.97 -25.02
C PRO A 118 13.43 25.50 -25.00
N GLY A 119 14.59 26.17 -24.97
CA GLY A 119 14.67 27.63 -24.97
C GLY A 119 14.38 28.30 -23.62
N THR A 120 14.15 27.55 -22.56
CA THR A 120 14.00 28.12 -21.20
C THR A 120 15.35 28.26 -20.50
N PRO A 121 15.50 29.23 -19.57
CA PRO A 121 16.73 29.37 -18.78
C PRO A 121 16.98 28.14 -17.91
N THR A 122 18.22 27.67 -17.86
CA THR A 122 18.67 26.54 -17.02
C THR A 122 20.03 26.77 -16.36
N GLY A 123 20.59 27.98 -16.47
CA GLY A 123 21.91 28.31 -15.93
C GLY A 123 21.90 28.38 -14.41
N ILE A 124 22.92 27.80 -13.78
CA ILE A 124 23.15 27.82 -12.34
C ILE A 124 23.83 29.14 -11.97
N ASN A 125 23.27 29.88 -11.02
CA ASN A 125 23.82 31.14 -10.53
C ASN A 125 24.93 30.92 -9.48
N GLU A 126 25.53 32.01 -8.98
CA GLU A 126 26.60 31.97 -7.96
C GLU A 126 26.14 31.38 -6.61
N GLU A 127 24.83 31.35 -6.36
CA GLU A 127 24.20 30.80 -5.15
C GLU A 127 23.87 29.30 -5.30
N GLY A 128 24.10 28.71 -6.47
CA GLY A 128 23.80 27.31 -6.76
C GLY A 128 22.36 27.05 -7.20
N GLU A 129 21.58 28.10 -7.48
CA GLU A 129 20.19 28.01 -7.92
C GLU A 129 20.08 28.09 -9.44
N ALA A 130 19.08 27.41 -10.01
CA ALA A 130 18.77 27.51 -11.44
C ALA A 130 17.25 27.58 -11.66
N PRO A 131 16.76 28.46 -12.55
CA PRO A 131 15.41 28.33 -13.07
C PRO A 131 15.26 27.00 -13.80
N PHE A 132 14.12 26.33 -13.62
CA PHE A 132 13.84 25.06 -14.28
C PHE A 132 12.37 25.00 -14.68
N THR A 133 12.10 25.10 -15.98
CA THR A 133 10.76 24.90 -16.54
C THR A 133 10.69 23.50 -17.12
N ILE A 134 9.81 22.65 -16.60
CA ILE A 134 9.65 21.27 -17.09
C ILE A 134 9.04 21.29 -18.49
N GLY A 135 9.75 20.73 -19.46
CA GLY A 135 9.27 20.52 -20.83
C GLY A 135 8.77 19.11 -21.10
N ALA A 136 9.36 18.12 -20.43
CA ALA A 136 8.98 16.71 -20.57
C ALA A 136 9.24 15.93 -19.28
N VAL A 137 8.50 14.84 -19.12
CA VAL A 137 8.70 13.86 -18.04
C VAL A 137 8.77 12.46 -18.65
N HIS A 138 9.91 11.79 -18.47
CA HIS A 138 10.11 10.40 -18.83
C HIS A 138 10.05 9.53 -17.57
N LEU A 139 9.36 8.41 -17.64
CA LEU A 139 9.23 7.46 -16.54
C LEU A 139 9.95 6.17 -16.93
N TYR A 140 10.66 5.56 -16.00
CA TYR A 140 11.41 4.33 -16.23
C TYR A 140 11.09 3.26 -15.18
N SER A 141 11.15 1.99 -15.59
CA SER A 141 11.19 0.83 -14.69
C SER A 141 12.40 -0.05 -15.02
N GLY A 142 13.33 -0.16 -14.08
CA GLY A 142 14.60 -0.88 -14.29
C GLY A 142 15.35 -0.43 -15.54
N GLY A 143 15.43 0.90 -15.76
CA GLY A 143 16.08 1.50 -16.93
C GLY A 143 15.30 1.40 -18.25
N THR A 144 14.11 0.78 -18.27
CA THR A 144 13.25 0.71 -19.46
C THR A 144 12.31 1.92 -19.48
N LEU A 145 12.32 2.71 -20.57
CA LEU A 145 11.39 3.84 -20.74
C LEU A 145 9.95 3.33 -20.84
N VAL A 146 9.06 3.91 -20.05
CA VAL A 146 7.63 3.59 -20.03
C VAL A 146 6.86 4.66 -20.79
N THR A 147 6.24 4.25 -21.89
CA THR A 147 5.57 5.09 -22.87
C THR A 147 4.05 4.91 -22.86
N SER A 148 3.58 3.69 -22.56
CA SER A 148 2.15 3.36 -22.43
C SER A 148 1.46 4.28 -21.40
N PRO A 149 0.36 4.99 -21.75
CA PRO A 149 -0.30 5.91 -20.82
C PRO A 149 -0.75 5.25 -19.52
N GLU A 150 -1.22 4.00 -19.60
CA GLU A 150 -1.65 3.23 -18.44
C GLU A 150 -0.47 2.83 -17.56
N ALA A 151 0.61 2.27 -18.15
CA ALA A 151 1.81 1.91 -17.42
C ALA A 151 2.49 3.13 -16.77
N ARG A 152 2.50 4.28 -17.47
CA ARG A 152 2.99 5.55 -16.92
C ARG A 152 2.22 5.99 -15.68
N ARG A 153 0.88 5.88 -15.71
CA ARG A 153 0.04 6.18 -14.55
C ARG A 153 0.36 5.25 -13.37
N ILE A 154 0.58 3.96 -13.65
CA ILE A 154 0.94 2.96 -12.64
C ILE A 154 2.33 3.24 -12.04
N VAL A 155 3.36 3.49 -12.87
CA VAL A 155 4.71 3.83 -12.39
C VAL A 155 4.66 5.07 -11.51
N TRP A 156 3.97 6.12 -11.96
CA TRP A 156 3.82 7.34 -11.16
C TRP A 156 3.15 7.05 -9.81
N PHE A 157 2.06 6.27 -9.81
CA PHE A 157 1.37 5.87 -8.58
C PHE A 157 2.30 5.08 -7.63
N PHE A 158 3.09 4.14 -8.16
CA PHE A 158 4.05 3.37 -7.38
C PHE A 158 5.19 4.22 -6.81
N MET A 159 5.70 5.18 -7.57
CA MET A 159 6.71 6.12 -7.07
C MET A 159 6.16 6.95 -5.92
N MET A 160 4.92 7.46 -6.04
CA MET A 160 4.32 8.34 -5.04
C MET A 160 3.86 7.63 -3.76
N TYR A 161 3.32 6.42 -3.89
CA TYR A 161 2.60 5.74 -2.80
C TYR A 161 3.14 4.36 -2.45
N GLY A 162 4.19 3.92 -3.15
CA GLY A 162 4.98 2.76 -2.77
C GLY A 162 5.67 2.93 -1.42
N GLY A 163 6.32 1.86 -0.96
CA GLY A 163 7.12 1.83 0.25
C GLY A 163 8.62 1.96 0.01
N TRP A 164 9.04 2.33 -1.19
CA TRP A 164 10.45 2.45 -1.57
C TRP A 164 11.03 3.80 -1.14
N GLU A 165 12.33 3.80 -0.87
CA GLU A 165 13.06 5.02 -0.56
C GLU A 165 13.16 5.90 -1.80
N GLN A 166 13.18 7.21 -1.59
CA GLN A 166 13.14 8.21 -2.63
C GLN A 166 14.39 9.07 -2.55
N ASP A 167 14.99 9.34 -3.70
CA ASP A 167 16.16 10.20 -3.83
C ASP A 167 16.05 11.13 -5.04
N GLU A 168 16.64 12.31 -4.94
CA GLU A 168 16.55 13.36 -5.94
C GLU A 168 17.94 13.81 -6.38
N HIS A 169 18.19 13.78 -7.68
CA HIS A 169 19.47 14.14 -8.27
C HIS A 169 19.30 15.20 -9.36
N VAL A 170 20.06 16.29 -9.24
CA VAL A 170 20.15 17.33 -10.28
C VAL A 170 21.36 17.04 -11.16
N MET A 171 21.13 16.83 -12.45
CA MET A 171 22.19 16.62 -13.43
C MET A 171 22.50 17.93 -14.14
N ALA A 172 23.75 18.39 -14.06
CA ALA A 172 24.20 19.62 -14.70
C ALA A 172 25.43 19.39 -15.59
N VAL A 173 25.44 20.06 -16.75
CA VAL A 173 26.55 20.07 -17.70
C VAL A 173 26.86 21.53 -18.06
N ASP A 174 28.13 21.91 -18.00
CA ASP A 174 28.60 23.27 -18.31
C ASP A 174 27.82 24.39 -17.58
N GLY A 175 27.54 24.18 -16.28
CA GLY A 175 26.83 25.14 -15.44
C GLY A 175 25.33 25.27 -15.76
N ARG A 176 24.75 24.32 -16.49
CA ARG A 176 23.32 24.29 -16.83
C ARG A 176 22.67 23.01 -16.35
N VAL A 177 21.50 23.12 -15.73
CA VAL A 177 20.66 21.97 -15.39
C VAL A 177 20.14 21.33 -16.68
N THR A 178 20.37 20.03 -16.81
CA THR A 178 19.99 19.22 -17.98
C THR A 178 18.88 18.24 -17.65
N GLU A 179 18.77 17.82 -16.40
CA GLU A 179 17.77 16.87 -15.92
C GLU A 179 17.62 17.02 -14.42
N LEU A 180 16.39 16.93 -13.93
CA LEU A 180 16.11 16.60 -12.55
C LEU A 180 15.62 15.15 -12.53
N ARG A 181 16.25 14.29 -11.75
CA ARG A 181 15.89 12.88 -11.66
C ARG A 181 15.41 12.52 -10.26
N TRP A 182 14.19 12.01 -10.19
CA TRP A 182 13.64 11.40 -9.01
C TRP A 182 13.72 9.89 -9.14
N THR A 183 14.38 9.23 -8.20
CA THR A 183 14.55 7.78 -8.16
C THR A 183 13.82 7.22 -6.96
N SER A 184 13.07 6.14 -7.17
CA SER A 184 12.47 5.34 -6.12
C SER A 184 13.04 3.93 -6.17
N SER A 185 13.65 3.49 -5.06
CA SER A 185 14.42 2.25 -4.99
C SER A 185 14.05 1.43 -3.75
N PRO A 186 14.07 0.08 -3.85
CA PRO A 186 13.92 -0.76 -2.66
C PRO A 186 15.05 -0.48 -1.66
N PRO A 187 14.80 -0.58 -0.35
CA PRO A 187 15.83 -0.38 0.68
C PRO A 187 17.04 -1.33 0.53
N GLU A 188 16.79 -2.52 -0.01
CA GLU A 188 17.82 -3.50 -0.34
C GLU A 188 17.67 -3.96 -1.79
N GLU A 189 18.77 -3.91 -2.55
CA GLU A 189 18.80 -4.42 -3.92
C GLU A 189 18.66 -5.95 -3.93
N SER A 190 17.72 -6.44 -4.73
CA SER A 190 17.51 -7.88 -4.92
C SER A 190 18.24 -8.36 -6.17
N ARG A 191 18.91 -9.52 -6.08
CA ARG A 191 19.56 -10.16 -7.26
C ARG A 191 18.57 -10.78 -8.25
N GLN A 192 17.27 -10.78 -7.93
CA GLN A 192 16.21 -11.37 -8.75
C GLN A 192 15.66 -10.41 -9.82
N GLY A 193 16.12 -9.16 -9.85
CA GLY A 193 15.73 -8.16 -10.86
C GLY A 193 14.35 -7.52 -10.64
N PHE A 194 13.71 -7.80 -9.50
CA PHE A 194 12.43 -7.19 -9.09
C PHE A 194 12.43 -6.92 -7.58
N GLY A 195 11.86 -5.79 -7.16
CA GLY A 195 11.61 -5.48 -5.75
C GLY A 195 10.11 -5.38 -5.48
N ILE A 196 9.68 -5.68 -4.26
CA ILE A 196 8.30 -5.45 -3.82
C ILE A 196 8.13 -3.97 -3.50
N VAL A 197 7.27 -3.28 -4.26
CA VAL A 197 6.97 -1.86 -4.04
C VAL A 197 5.95 -1.63 -2.93
N GLY A 198 5.11 -2.62 -2.64
CA GLY A 198 4.16 -2.59 -1.52
C GLY A 198 2.91 -3.43 -1.77
N SER A 199 1.99 -3.46 -0.80
CA SER A 199 0.62 -3.97 -1.02
C SER A 199 -0.31 -2.88 -1.55
N LEU A 200 -1.33 -3.26 -2.32
CA LEU A 200 -2.36 -2.32 -2.77
C LEU A 200 -3.03 -1.60 -1.60
N SER A 201 -3.32 -2.32 -0.52
CA SER A 201 -3.88 -1.79 0.72
C SER A 201 -3.00 -0.69 1.37
N SER A 202 -1.69 -0.93 1.47
CA SER A 202 -0.76 0.07 2.05
C SER A 202 -0.56 1.28 1.13
N MET A 203 -0.47 1.07 -0.19
CA MET A 203 -0.40 2.16 -1.16
C MET A 203 -1.65 3.06 -1.10
N TYR A 204 -2.83 2.45 -0.90
CA TYR A 204 -4.06 3.23 -0.71
C TYR A 204 -4.05 4.05 0.57
N SER A 205 -3.56 3.50 1.68
CA SER A 205 -3.39 4.26 2.92
C SER A 205 -2.47 5.46 2.72
N ARG A 206 -1.33 5.29 2.03
CA ARG A 206 -0.44 6.43 1.72
C ARG A 206 -1.11 7.47 0.84
N LEU A 207 -1.89 7.05 -0.16
CA LEU A 207 -2.71 7.96 -0.97
C LEU A 207 -3.69 8.75 -0.09
N PHE A 208 -4.43 8.06 0.78
CA PHE A 208 -5.38 8.68 1.69
C PHE A 208 -4.68 9.69 2.60
N GLU A 209 -3.64 9.26 3.32
CA GLU A 209 -2.85 10.11 4.22
C GLU A 209 -2.29 11.34 3.50
N SER A 210 -1.72 11.19 2.31
CA SER A 210 -1.16 12.31 1.53
C SER A 210 -2.21 13.36 1.13
N SER A 211 -3.47 12.94 1.04
CA SER A 211 -4.56 13.79 0.59
C SER A 211 -5.36 14.38 1.75
N THR A 212 -5.34 13.73 2.91
CA THR A 212 -6.06 14.16 4.11
C THR A 212 -5.18 14.86 5.13
N ASN A 213 -3.86 14.87 4.95
CA ASN A 213 -2.92 15.56 5.81
C ASN A 213 -2.36 16.81 5.12
N GLY A 214 -2.20 17.89 5.87
CA GLY A 214 -1.51 19.09 5.42
C GLY A 214 -0.49 19.59 6.45
N PRO A 215 0.22 20.69 6.15
CA PRO A 215 1.29 21.22 7.01
C PRO A 215 0.85 21.57 8.44
N ARG A 216 -0.46 21.69 8.68
CA ARG A 216 -1.06 22.05 9.98
C ARG A 216 -1.90 20.93 10.59
N GLY A 217 -1.72 19.69 10.13
CA GLY A 217 -2.49 18.51 10.56
C GLY A 217 -3.56 18.11 9.54
N TYR A 218 -4.57 17.37 9.99
CA TYR A 218 -5.63 16.82 9.15
C TYR A 218 -6.41 17.93 8.42
N THR A 219 -6.45 17.86 7.10
CA THR A 219 -7.17 18.78 6.20
C THR A 219 -8.51 18.20 5.74
N ALA A 220 -8.67 16.88 5.79
CA ALA A 220 -9.92 16.18 5.47
C ALA A 220 -10.05 14.91 6.33
N LEU A 221 -11.29 14.42 6.48
CA LEU A 221 -11.60 13.16 7.17
C LEU A 221 -12.02 12.05 6.20
N ASP A 222 -12.24 12.38 4.93
CA ASP A 222 -12.65 11.46 3.89
C ASP A 222 -12.03 11.88 2.56
N LEU A 223 -11.84 10.90 1.67
CA LEU A 223 -11.43 11.13 0.30
C LEU A 223 -12.62 10.80 -0.58
N ASN A 224 -13.03 11.74 -1.45
CA ASN A 224 -14.04 11.44 -2.45
C ASN A 224 -13.41 10.55 -3.54
N VAL A 225 -13.29 9.27 -3.25
CA VAL A 225 -12.73 8.25 -4.13
C VAL A 225 -13.90 7.61 -4.85
N GLU A 226 -13.91 7.67 -6.18
CA GLU A 226 -14.93 6.91 -6.92
C GLU A 226 -14.77 5.42 -6.58
N PRO A 227 -15.85 4.72 -6.17
CA PRO A 227 -15.80 3.29 -5.93
C PRO A 227 -15.18 2.56 -7.13
N GLY A 228 -14.13 1.78 -6.88
CA GLY A 228 -13.37 1.10 -7.93
C GLY A 228 -12.10 1.81 -8.39
N THR A 229 -11.76 3.00 -7.89
CA THR A 229 -10.49 3.69 -8.22
C THR A 229 -9.26 2.81 -7.99
N LEU A 230 -9.26 1.95 -6.96
CA LEU A 230 -8.19 0.97 -6.73
C LEU A 230 -8.11 -0.12 -7.81
N ILE A 231 -9.26 -0.61 -8.26
CA ILE A 231 -9.33 -1.61 -9.34
C ILE A 231 -8.95 -0.98 -10.68
N THR A 232 -9.23 0.31 -10.89
CA THR A 232 -8.78 1.03 -12.09
C THR A 232 -7.30 1.41 -12.01
N LEU A 233 -6.73 1.56 -10.81
CA LEU A 233 -5.30 1.85 -10.61
C LEU A 233 -4.43 0.72 -11.13
N LEU A 234 -4.83 -0.53 -10.91
CA LEU A 234 -4.15 -1.67 -11.49
C LEU A 234 -5.17 -2.72 -11.95
N PRO A 235 -5.62 -2.69 -13.23
CA PRO A 235 -6.54 -3.67 -13.75
C PRO A 235 -6.04 -5.10 -13.58
N HIS A 236 -6.93 -6.06 -13.34
CA HIS A 236 -6.56 -7.45 -13.08
C HIS A 236 -5.83 -8.11 -14.26
N ASP A 237 -6.14 -7.69 -15.47
CA ASP A 237 -5.60 -8.18 -16.73
C ASP A 237 -4.47 -7.29 -17.30
N PHE A 238 -4.06 -6.25 -16.57
CA PHE A 238 -2.97 -5.37 -17.01
C PHE A 238 -1.69 -6.15 -17.30
N ARG A 239 -1.17 -5.94 -18.51
CA ARG A 239 0.08 -6.50 -19.04
C ARG A 239 0.75 -5.45 -19.89
N ASP A 240 2.02 -5.20 -19.61
CA ASP A 240 2.84 -4.24 -20.34
C ASP A 240 4.29 -4.73 -20.32
N ASP A 241 4.93 -4.76 -21.49
CA ASP A 241 6.32 -5.23 -21.63
C ASP A 241 7.34 -4.22 -21.05
N GLU A 242 6.97 -2.93 -21.01
CA GLU A 242 7.77 -1.85 -20.42
C GLU A 242 7.63 -1.81 -18.90
N LEU A 243 6.51 -2.33 -18.37
CA LEU A 243 6.23 -2.45 -16.94
C LEU A 243 5.76 -3.88 -16.56
N PRO A 244 6.67 -4.86 -16.55
CA PRO A 244 6.34 -6.19 -16.10
C PRO A 244 6.08 -6.19 -14.59
N LEU A 245 4.95 -6.79 -14.19
CA LEU A 245 4.52 -6.83 -12.80
C LEU A 245 4.60 -8.25 -12.23
N TRP A 246 5.09 -8.34 -11.00
CA TRP A 246 4.86 -9.49 -10.14
C TRP A 246 3.69 -9.18 -9.21
N ARG A 247 2.74 -10.10 -9.12
CA ARG A 247 1.57 -9.97 -8.23
C ARG A 247 1.54 -11.15 -7.30
N PHE A 248 1.62 -10.87 -6.01
CA PHE A 248 1.59 -11.87 -4.96
C PHE A 248 0.27 -11.78 -4.22
N THR A 249 -0.48 -12.88 -4.23
CA THR A 249 -1.67 -13.04 -3.40
C THR A 249 -1.28 -13.85 -2.19
N LEU A 250 -1.23 -13.18 -1.04
CA LEU A 250 -0.91 -13.81 0.24
C LEU A 250 -2.18 -14.48 0.78
N VAL A 251 -2.14 -15.80 0.88
CA VAL A 251 -3.21 -16.60 1.49
C VAL A 251 -2.67 -17.29 2.75
N PRO A 252 -3.46 -17.41 3.82
CA PRO A 252 -3.06 -18.19 4.98
C PRO A 252 -2.80 -19.65 4.59
N THR A 253 -1.77 -20.24 5.17
CA THR A 253 -1.50 -21.67 5.01
C THR A 253 -2.65 -22.46 5.61
N ASN A 254 -3.25 -23.39 4.87
CA ASN A 254 -4.13 -24.39 5.46
C ASN A 254 -3.25 -25.39 6.23
N PRO A 255 -3.54 -25.72 7.50
CA PRO A 255 -2.76 -26.72 8.24
C PRO A 255 -2.59 -28.06 7.51
N GLU A 256 -3.51 -28.41 6.60
CA GLU A 256 -3.45 -29.61 5.76
C GLU A 256 -2.43 -29.52 4.60
N ASP A 257 -1.98 -28.32 4.23
CA ASP A 257 -1.03 -28.11 3.11
C ASP A 257 0.44 -28.35 3.52
N GLY A 258 0.72 -28.47 4.82
CA GLY A 258 2.07 -28.62 5.38
C GLY A 258 2.63 -30.04 5.42
N GLU A 259 1.89 -31.05 4.94
CA GLU A 259 2.32 -32.47 4.91
C GLU A 259 2.84 -32.95 3.54
N LYS A 260 3.26 -32.04 2.63
CA LYS A 260 3.83 -32.43 1.32
C LYS A 260 5.33 -32.17 1.19
#